data_AF-A0A7C3CTP3-F1
#
_entry.id   AF-A0A7C3CTP3-F1
#
_cell.length_a   1.000
_cell.length_b   1.000
_cell.length_c   1.000
_cell.angle_alpha   90.00
_cell.angle_beta   90.00
_cell.angle_gamma   90.00
#
_symmetry.space_group_name_H-M   'P 1'
#
loop_
_entity.id
_entity.type
_entity.pdbx_description
1 polymer ?
#
loop_
_entity_poly.entity_id
_entity_poly.type
_entity_poly.pdbx_seq_one_letter_code
_entity_poly.pdbx_strand_id
1 'polypeptide(L)'
;MSRSNLPPLRLDLAEVSGAFGDLATLTPLLVALVTLNHLNPTSVFLVVGLAYLLSGVYYRLPVPVQPLKAASATAIALGLSASVVSGAGWLMGFVLLALAATRLIEPLSRLFARPIVRGIQLGLGLLLIRSAWRLIRGPALFAGVSDLPAPLPPSTVHLALVGGAVTLLVLGLLWRRLPTVLLVLGFGLGAAIAL
;
A
#
# COMPACT_ATOMS: atom_id res chain seq x y z
N MET A 1 20.23 -5.30 -18.89
CA MET A 1 20.91 -3.99 -18.79
C MET A 1 22.33 -4.20 -18.28
N SER A 2 23.35 -3.65 -18.95
CA SER A 2 24.73 -3.65 -18.45
C SER A 2 24.83 -2.69 -17.24
N ARG A 3 25.53 -3.10 -16.17
CA ARG A 3 25.71 -2.31 -14.93
C ARG A 3 26.33 -0.92 -15.15
N SER A 4 26.94 -0.69 -16.31
CA SER A 4 27.58 0.57 -16.71
C SER A 4 26.63 1.74 -17.01
N ASN A 5 25.31 1.50 -17.09
CA ASN A 5 24.32 2.52 -17.50
C ASN A 5 23.35 2.94 -16.38
N LEU A 6 23.62 2.59 -15.11
CA LEU A 6 22.78 3.04 -14.00
C LEU A 6 23.08 4.51 -13.67
N PRO A 7 22.05 5.36 -13.52
CA PRO A 7 22.27 6.73 -13.09
C PRO A 7 22.98 6.76 -11.72
N PRO A 8 23.75 7.84 -11.43
CA PRO A 8 24.32 8.03 -10.11
C PRO A 8 23.18 8.13 -9.07
N LEU A 9 23.49 7.78 -7.82
CA LEU A 9 22.54 7.88 -6.72
C LEU A 9 22.23 9.36 -6.45
N ARG A 10 20.96 9.77 -6.49
CA ARG A 10 20.56 11.19 -6.46
C ARG A 10 19.65 11.49 -5.27
N LEU A 11 20.23 11.83 -4.13
CA LEU A 11 19.45 12.22 -2.95
C LEU A 11 18.92 13.66 -3.05
N ASP A 12 18.13 13.95 -4.08
CA ASP A 12 17.47 15.24 -4.26
C ASP A 12 16.11 15.29 -3.53
N LEU A 13 15.53 16.48 -3.46
CA LEU A 13 14.22 16.68 -2.83
C LEU A 13 13.11 15.89 -3.54
N ALA A 14 13.28 15.53 -4.82
CA ALA A 14 12.31 14.72 -5.54
C ALA A 14 12.37 13.25 -5.10
N GLU A 15 13.55 12.67 -4.89
CA GLU A 15 13.70 11.33 -4.31
C GLU A 15 13.21 11.28 -2.87
N VAL A 16 13.52 12.29 -2.06
CA VAL A 16 13.03 12.37 -0.67
C VAL A 16 11.50 12.47 -0.63
N SER A 17 10.90 13.36 -1.42
CA SER A 17 9.44 13.48 -1.48
C SER A 17 8.76 12.24 -2.04
N GLY A 18 9.36 11.57 -3.02
CA GLY A 18 8.92 10.28 -3.54
C GLY A 18 8.95 9.18 -2.48
N ALA A 19 10.02 9.11 -1.68
CA ALA A 19 10.15 8.16 -0.57
C ALA A 19 9.09 8.39 0.51
N PHE A 20 8.84 9.65 0.89
CA PHE A 20 7.75 9.98 1.82
C PHE A 20 6.37 9.63 1.25
N GLY A 21 6.15 9.84 -0.05
CA GLY A 21 4.91 9.42 -0.72
C GLY A 21 4.69 7.90 -0.69
N ASP A 22 5.76 7.12 -0.86
CA ASP A 22 5.70 5.68 -0.78
C ASP A 22 5.42 5.21 0.66
N LEU A 23 6.13 5.78 1.64
CA LEU A 23 5.94 5.53 3.07
C LEU A 23 4.50 5.85 3.52
N ALA A 24 3.91 6.95 3.05
CA ALA A 24 2.54 7.32 3.38
C ALA A 24 1.52 6.22 3.03
N THR A 25 1.81 5.43 1.99
CA THR A 25 0.97 4.27 1.62
C THR A 25 1.36 2.97 2.30
N LEU A 26 2.65 2.79 2.63
CA LEU A 26 3.14 1.59 3.29
C LEU A 26 2.81 1.55 4.77
N THR A 27 2.99 2.65 5.50
CA THR A 27 2.77 2.72 6.94
C THR A 27 1.39 2.22 7.37
N PRO A 28 0.26 2.71 6.82
CA PRO A 28 -1.05 2.20 7.20
C PRO A 28 -1.25 0.72 6.83
N LEU A 29 -0.62 0.25 5.74
CA LEU A 29 -0.70 -1.14 5.31
C LEU A 29 0.05 -2.07 6.27
N LEU A 30 1.25 -1.67 6.71
CA LEU A 30 2.04 -2.44 7.69
C LEU A 30 1.37 -2.44 9.06
N VAL A 31 0.79 -1.31 9.48
CA VAL A 31 0.00 -1.23 10.73
C VAL A 31 -1.18 -2.17 10.65
N ALA A 32 -1.94 -2.18 9.56
CA ALA A 32 -3.07 -3.09 9.36
C ALA A 32 -2.64 -4.56 9.39
N LEU A 33 -1.51 -4.91 8.79
CA LEU A 33 -0.95 -6.27 8.84
C LEU A 33 -0.56 -6.71 10.26
N VAL A 34 -0.02 -5.80 11.07
CA VAL A 34 0.33 -6.08 12.47
C VAL A 34 -0.93 -6.23 13.32
N THR A 35 -1.90 -5.33 13.17
CA THR A 35 -3.09 -5.30 14.02
C THR A 35 -4.15 -6.34 13.63
N LEU A 36 -4.37 -6.56 12.34
CA LEU A 36 -5.44 -7.43 11.82
C LEU A 36 -4.95 -8.85 11.47
N ASN A 37 -3.72 -8.99 10.98
CA ASN A 37 -3.15 -10.28 10.59
C ASN A 37 -2.14 -10.83 11.61
N HIS A 38 -1.94 -10.11 12.72
CA HIS A 38 -1.10 -10.49 13.86
C HIS A 38 0.36 -10.77 13.49
N LEU A 39 0.88 -10.03 12.51
CA LEU A 39 2.30 -10.09 12.16
C LEU A 39 3.17 -9.44 13.24
N ASN A 40 4.37 -9.99 13.45
CA ASN A 40 5.32 -9.41 14.39
C ASN A 40 5.84 -8.05 13.86
N PRO A 41 5.63 -6.93 14.58
CA PRO A 41 5.97 -5.60 14.08
C PRO A 41 7.47 -5.44 13.84
N THR A 42 8.31 -5.90 14.77
CA THR A 42 9.77 -5.82 14.65
C THR A 42 10.25 -6.50 13.36
N SER A 43 9.76 -7.71 13.10
CA SER A 43 10.16 -8.49 11.92
C SER A 43 9.71 -7.84 10.63
N VAL A 44 8.46 -7.37 10.56
CA VAL A 44 7.91 -6.72 9.36
C VAL A 44 8.66 -5.43 9.03
N PHE A 45 8.82 -4.53 9.99
CA PHE A 45 9.52 -3.26 9.74
C PHE A 45 10.99 -3.46 9.42
N LEU A 46 11.67 -4.39 10.09
CA LEU A 46 13.07 -4.70 9.83
C LEU A 46 13.28 -5.27 8.42
N VAL A 47 12.49 -6.28 8.05
CA VAL A 47 12.63 -6.95 6.74
C VAL A 47 12.25 -6.00 5.61
N VAL A 48 11.18 -5.22 5.74
CA VAL A 48 10.79 -4.23 4.74
C VAL A 48 11.86 -3.14 4.61
N GLY A 49 12.34 -2.59 5.73
CA GLY A 49 13.39 -1.56 5.72
C GLY A 49 14.69 -2.04 5.08
N LEU A 50 15.14 -3.25 5.43
CA LEU A 50 16.32 -3.87 4.81
C LEU A 50 16.11 -4.13 3.32
N ALA A 51 14.94 -4.62 2.91
CA ALA A 51 14.63 -4.85 1.50
C ALA A 51 14.67 -3.55 0.68
N TYR A 52 14.16 -2.44 1.24
CA TYR A 52 14.24 -1.12 0.62
C TYR A 52 15.67 -0.59 0.54
N LEU A 53 16.45 -0.75 1.60
CA LEU A 53 17.85 -0.32 1.60
C LEU A 53 18.68 -1.11 0.56
N LEU A 54 18.55 -2.44 0.56
CA LEU A 54 19.25 -3.31 -0.37
C LEU A 54 18.85 -3.04 -1.83
N SER A 55 17.54 -2.92 -2.11
CA SER A 55 17.05 -2.61 -3.45
C SER A 55 17.46 -1.21 -3.91
N GLY A 56 17.39 -0.20 -3.04
CA GLY A 56 17.82 1.17 -3.34
C GLY A 56 19.32 1.25 -3.66
N VAL A 57 20.17 0.59 -2.88
CA VAL A 57 21.62 0.56 -3.13
C VAL A 57 21.96 -0.22 -4.41
N TYR A 58 21.28 -1.35 -4.65
CA TYR A 58 21.58 -2.22 -5.78
C TYR A 58 21.08 -1.64 -7.12
N TYR A 59 19.84 -1.15 -7.17
CA TYR A 59 19.21 -0.68 -8.41
C TYR A 59 19.38 0.82 -8.66
N ARG A 60 19.73 1.62 -7.64
CA ARG A 60 19.93 3.09 -7.73
C ARG A 60 18.76 3.84 -8.37
N LEU A 61 17.57 3.28 -8.27
CA LEU A 61 16.33 3.78 -8.83
C LEU A 61 15.22 3.49 -7.83
N PRO A 62 14.21 4.37 -7.70
CA PRO A 62 13.01 4.04 -6.93
C PRO A 62 12.28 2.89 -7.61
N VAL A 63 12.44 1.68 -7.07
CA VAL A 63 11.75 0.48 -7.58
C VAL A 63 10.40 0.37 -6.85
N PRO A 64 9.25 0.54 -7.53
CA PRO A 64 7.97 0.36 -6.89
C PRO A 64 7.79 -1.11 -6.51
N VAL A 65 7.70 -1.39 -5.20
CA VAL A 65 7.41 -2.75 -4.68
C VAL A 65 5.92 -3.09 -4.74
N GLN A 66 5.25 -2.72 -5.83
CA GLN A 66 3.82 -2.94 -6.03
C GLN A 66 3.33 -4.39 -5.77
N PRO A 67 4.11 -5.45 -6.03
CA PRO A 67 3.74 -6.82 -5.65
C PRO A 67 3.52 -6.98 -4.14
N LEU A 68 4.37 -6.36 -3.31
CA LEU A 68 4.25 -6.39 -1.85
C LEU A 68 2.96 -5.70 -1.40
N LYS A 69 2.65 -4.52 -1.96
CA LYS A 69 1.44 -3.77 -1.61
C LYS A 69 0.16 -4.54 -1.95
N ALA A 70 0.13 -5.19 -3.11
CA ALA A 70 -1.00 -6.00 -3.52
C ALA A 70 -1.17 -7.25 -2.65
N ALA A 71 -0.09 -7.98 -2.37
CA ALA A 71 -0.13 -9.17 -1.51
C ALA A 71 -0.60 -8.83 -0.08
N SER A 72 -0.09 -7.74 0.49
CA SER A 72 -0.50 -7.24 1.80
C SER A 72 -1.98 -6.82 1.83
N ALA A 73 -2.44 -6.09 0.80
CA ALA A 73 -3.85 -5.73 0.64
C ALA A 73 -4.76 -6.98 0.59
N THR A 74 -4.36 -8.00 -0.18
CA THR A 74 -5.10 -9.27 -0.24
C THR A 74 -5.08 -10.01 1.09
N ALA A 75 -3.95 -10.04 1.81
CA ALA A 75 -3.85 -10.68 3.11
C ALA A 75 -4.79 -10.05 4.14
N ILE A 76 -4.84 -8.71 4.19
CA ILE A 76 -5.78 -7.97 5.04
C ILE A 76 -7.22 -8.28 4.62
N ALA A 77 -7.50 -8.24 3.32
CA ALA A 77 -8.85 -8.44 2.81
C ALA A 77 -9.41 -9.83 3.11
N LEU A 78 -8.58 -10.86 2.97
CA LEU A 78 -8.97 -12.24 3.20
C LEU A 78 -8.78 -12.68 4.66
N GLY A 79 -8.17 -11.85 5.52
CA GLY A 79 -7.91 -12.20 6.92
C GLY A 79 -6.94 -13.37 7.05
N LEU A 80 -5.90 -13.42 6.20
CA LEU A 80 -4.93 -14.51 6.19
C LEU A 80 -4.08 -14.50 7.46
N SER A 81 -3.79 -15.67 8.03
CA SER A 81 -2.94 -15.76 9.22
C SER A 81 -1.49 -15.35 8.92
N ALA A 82 -0.76 -14.91 9.95
CA ALA A 82 0.65 -14.55 9.84
C ALA A 82 1.49 -15.66 9.19
N SER A 83 1.23 -16.93 9.51
CA SER A 83 1.94 -18.08 8.93
C SER A 83 1.73 -18.20 7.41
N VAL A 84 0.50 -17.97 6.94
CA VAL A 84 0.18 -17.98 5.50
C VAL A 84 0.86 -16.81 4.80
N VAL A 85 0.84 -15.62 5.40
CA VAL A 85 1.50 -14.43 4.83
C VAL A 85 3.02 -14.62 4.74
N SER A 86 3.66 -15.13 5.80
CA SER A 86 5.09 -15.44 5.81
C SER A 86 5.44 -16.54 4.80
N GLY A 87 4.62 -17.59 4.70
CA GLY A 87 4.81 -18.65 3.71
C GLY A 87 4.67 -18.15 2.28
N ALA A 88 3.68 -17.30 2.00
CA ALA A 88 3.52 -16.63 0.71
C ALA A 88 4.72 -15.73 0.38
N GLY A 89 5.26 -15.02 1.37
CA GLY A 89 6.47 -14.20 1.21
C GLY A 89 7.69 -15.02 0.80
N TRP A 90 7.95 -16.14 1.49
CA TRP A 90 9.02 -17.08 1.12
C TRP A 90 8.82 -17.67 -0.27
N LEU A 91 7.62 -18.20 -0.55
CA LEU A 91 7.30 -18.77 -1.86
C LEU A 91 7.50 -17.74 -2.98
N MET A 92 7.00 -16.51 -2.79
CA MET A 92 7.17 -15.44 -3.76
C MET A 92 8.65 -15.11 -3.97
N GLY A 93 9.43 -15.01 -2.89
CA GLY A 93 10.87 -14.79 -2.95
C GLY A 93 11.60 -15.88 -3.74
N PHE A 94 11.30 -17.15 -3.45
CA PHE A 94 11.89 -18.29 -4.17
C PHE A 94 11.50 -18.31 -5.64
N VAL A 95 10.22 -18.09 -5.96
CA VAL A 95 9.73 -18.06 -7.34
C VAL A 95 10.42 -16.93 -8.12
N LEU A 96 10.47 -15.73 -7.56
CA LEU A 96 11.12 -14.59 -8.21
C LEU A 96 12.62 -14.80 -8.38
N LEU A 97 13.30 -15.36 -7.37
CA LEU A 97 14.72 -15.68 -7.44
C LEU A 97 15.01 -16.74 -8.52
N ALA A 98 14.19 -17.79 -8.58
CA ALA A 98 14.30 -18.83 -9.59
C ALA A 98 14.07 -18.28 -11.01
N LEU A 99 13.06 -17.43 -11.19
CA LEU A 99 12.78 -16.78 -12.49
C LEU A 99 13.91 -15.82 -12.89
N ALA A 100 14.47 -15.07 -11.94
CA ALA A 100 15.60 -14.17 -12.17
C ALA A 100 16.87 -14.94 -12.54
N ALA A 101 17.16 -16.04 -11.84
CA ALA A 101 18.32 -16.88 -12.10
C ALA A 101 18.24 -17.58 -13.47
N THR A 102 17.05 -18.00 -13.88
CA THR A 102 16.81 -18.70 -15.15
C THR A 102 16.56 -17.76 -16.34
N ARG A 103 16.49 -16.44 -16.13
CA ARG A 103 16.12 -15.43 -17.14
C ARG A 103 14.75 -15.69 -17.81
N LEU A 104 13.84 -16.36 -17.10
CA LEU A 104 12.49 -16.64 -17.57
C LEU A 104 11.53 -15.45 -17.40
N ILE A 105 11.99 -14.35 -16.80
CA ILE A 105 11.21 -13.13 -16.61
C ILE A 105 10.78 -12.53 -17.96
N GLU A 106 11.69 -12.42 -18.95
CA GLU A 106 11.35 -11.88 -20.27
C GLU A 106 10.21 -12.63 -20.99
N PRO A 107 10.28 -13.96 -21.19
CA PRO A 107 9.19 -14.68 -21.87
C PRO A 107 7.90 -14.65 -21.06
N LEU A 108 7.97 -14.76 -19.72
CA LEU A 108 6.80 -14.73 -18.86
C LEU A 108 6.11 -13.36 -18.88
N SER A 109 6.87 -12.26 -18.99
CA SER A 109 6.33 -10.91 -19.07
C SER A 109 5.39 -10.71 -20.27
N ARG A 110 5.58 -11.47 -21.36
CA ARG A 110 4.73 -11.42 -22.56
C ARG A 110 3.33 -11.97 -22.32
N LEU A 111 3.15 -12.83 -21.32
CA LEU A 111 1.84 -13.37 -20.95
C LEU A 111 0.97 -12.33 -20.24
N PHE A 112 1.57 -11.39 -19.51
CA PHE A 112 0.86 -10.35 -18.76
C PHE A 112 0.45 -9.17 -19.67
N ALA A 113 -0.38 -9.47 -20.67
CA ALA A 113 -0.93 -8.45 -21.56
C ALA A 113 -1.75 -7.40 -20.79
N ARG A 114 -1.86 -6.19 -21.35
CA ARG A 114 -2.58 -5.05 -20.73
C ARG A 114 -3.99 -5.41 -20.20
N PRO A 115 -4.82 -6.24 -20.88
CA PRO A 115 -6.12 -6.63 -20.35
C PRO A 115 -6.04 -7.42 -19.03
N ILE A 116 -5.06 -8.32 -18.89
CA ILE A 116 -4.85 -9.13 -17.69
C ILE A 116 -4.47 -8.24 -16.51
N VAL A 117 -3.54 -7.32 -16.72
CA VAL A 117 -3.11 -6.37 -15.67
C VAL A 117 -4.29 -5.53 -15.18
N ARG A 118 -5.13 -5.03 -16.10
CA ARG A 118 -6.34 -4.27 -15.75
C ARG A 118 -7.37 -5.12 -14.98
N GLY A 119 -7.53 -6.39 -15.35
CA GLY A 119 -8.39 -7.33 -14.63
C GLY A 119 -7.93 -7.56 -13.19
N ILE A 120 -6.63 -7.80 -12.99
CA ILE A 120 -6.03 -7.94 -11.65
C ILE A 120 -6.23 -6.67 -10.83
N GLN A 121 -6.00 -5.50 -11.42
CA GLN A 121 -6.19 -4.21 -10.74
C GLN A 121 -7.65 -3.96 -10.34
N LEU A 122 -8.61 -4.28 -11.23
CA LEU A 122 -10.03 -4.17 -10.92
C LEU A 122 -10.44 -5.11 -9.79
N GLY A 123 -10.01 -6.38 -9.85
CA GLY A 123 -10.30 -7.37 -8.81
C GLY A 123 -9.73 -6.97 -7.45
N LEU A 124 -8.48 -6.49 -7.41
CA LEU A 124 -7.85 -6.01 -6.18
C LEU A 124 -8.58 -4.77 -5.62
N GLY A 125 -8.99 -3.85 -6.49
CA GLY A 125 -9.79 -2.68 -6.10
C GLY A 125 -11.13 -3.06 -5.46
N LEU A 126 -11.86 -3.99 -6.05
CA LEU A 126 -13.13 -4.49 -5.49
C LEU A 126 -12.92 -5.19 -4.13
N LEU A 127 -11.85 -5.96 -4.00
CA LEU A 127 -11.50 -6.64 -2.76
C LEU A 127 -11.17 -5.65 -1.63
N LEU A 128 -10.47 -4.56 -1.95
CA LEU A 128 -10.19 -3.46 -1.02
C LEU A 128 -11.47 -2.73 -0.60
N ILE A 129 -12.38 -2.44 -1.54
CA ILE A 129 -13.68 -1.81 -1.24
C ILE A 129 -14.48 -2.68 -0.26
N ARG A 130 -14.57 -3.99 -0.51
CA ARG A 130 -15.23 -4.93 0.40
C ARG A 130 -14.60 -4.93 1.79
N SER A 131 -13.28 -4.83 1.86
CA SER A 131 -12.53 -4.84 3.12
C SER A 131 -12.74 -3.55 3.92
N ALA A 132 -12.67 -2.40 3.25
CA ALA A 132 -12.99 -1.11 3.84
C ALA A 132 -14.42 -1.09 4.39
N TRP A 133 -15.38 -1.62 3.63
CA TRP A 133 -16.77 -1.75 4.06
C TRP A 133 -16.94 -2.64 5.30
N ARG A 134 -16.16 -3.72 5.41
CA ARG A 134 -16.14 -4.57 6.62
C ARG A 134 -15.50 -3.84 7.81
N LEU A 135 -14.49 -3.02 7.56
CA LEU A 135 -13.79 -2.24 8.59
C LEU A 135 -14.69 -1.15 9.17
N ILE A 136 -15.47 -0.47 8.33
CA ILE A 136 -16.47 0.53 8.74
C ILE A 136 -17.57 -0.10 9.62
N ARG A 137 -17.91 -1.36 9.37
CA ARG A 137 -18.92 -2.10 10.15
C ARG A 137 -18.35 -2.88 11.34
N GLY A 138 -17.03 -2.95 11.49
CA GLY A 138 -16.34 -3.59 12.62
C GLY A 138 -16.03 -2.58 13.72
N PRO A 139 -15.51 -3.03 14.89
CA PRO A 139 -15.04 -2.12 15.92
C PRO A 139 -13.94 -1.21 15.34
N ALA A 140 -14.06 0.09 15.58
CA ALA A 140 -13.17 1.09 15.03
C ALA A 140 -11.70 0.75 15.35
N LEU A 141 -10.86 0.59 14.33
CA LEU A 141 -9.41 0.42 14.46
C LEU A 141 -8.74 1.55 15.27
N PHE A 142 -9.45 2.68 15.44
CA PHE A 142 -9.04 3.87 16.17
C PHE A 142 -9.96 4.14 17.37
N ALA A 143 -10.48 3.11 18.04
CA ALA A 143 -11.33 3.26 19.23
C ALA A 143 -10.70 4.04 20.40
N GLY A 144 -9.41 4.41 20.33
CA GLY A 144 -8.73 5.29 21.28
C GLY A 144 -8.51 6.73 20.82
N VAL A 145 -8.99 7.13 19.63
CA VAL A 145 -8.95 8.54 19.17
C VAL A 145 -10.29 9.24 19.44
N SER A 146 -11.34 8.48 19.74
CA SER A 146 -12.70 8.96 20.02
C SER A 146 -12.94 9.54 21.42
N ASP A 147 -11.91 9.68 22.25
CA ASP A 147 -12.02 10.31 23.59
C ASP A 147 -11.87 11.84 23.56
N LEU A 148 -11.73 12.43 22.37
CA LEU A 148 -11.86 13.87 22.17
C LEU A 148 -13.35 14.23 22.03
N PRO A 149 -13.83 15.30 22.70
CA PRO A 149 -15.26 15.61 22.78
C PRO A 149 -15.77 16.16 21.45
N ALA A 150 -16.13 15.28 20.52
CA ALA A 150 -16.79 15.66 19.27
C ALA A 150 -18.30 15.88 19.49
N PRO A 151 -18.89 16.99 19.03
CA PRO A 151 -20.27 17.38 19.34
C PRO A 151 -21.33 16.64 18.50
N LEU A 152 -20.98 15.55 17.80
CA LEU A 152 -21.88 14.86 16.87
C LEU A 152 -21.80 13.33 17.06
N PRO A 153 -22.91 12.60 16.84
CA PRO A 153 -22.96 11.16 17.05
C PRO A 153 -21.90 10.41 16.21
N PRO A 154 -21.22 9.38 16.76
CA PRO A 154 -20.07 8.71 16.12
C PRO A 154 -20.36 8.15 14.72
N SER A 155 -21.60 7.76 14.45
CA SER A 155 -22.05 7.21 13.17
C SER A 155 -22.07 8.24 12.03
N THR A 156 -22.32 9.51 12.33
CA THR A 156 -22.41 10.60 11.34
C THR A 156 -21.02 11.05 10.87
N VAL A 157 -20.05 11.02 11.77
CA VAL A 157 -18.66 11.39 11.48
C VAL A 157 -18.00 10.36 10.55
N HIS A 158 -18.21 9.07 10.80
CA HIS A 158 -17.71 8.00 9.93
C HIS A 158 -18.30 8.07 8.51
N LEU A 159 -19.60 8.36 8.38
CA LEU A 159 -20.26 8.49 7.08
C LEU A 159 -19.81 9.75 6.32
N ALA A 160 -19.60 10.87 7.01
CA ALA A 160 -19.10 12.10 6.41
C ALA A 160 -17.64 11.96 5.93
N LEU A 161 -16.81 11.26 6.69
CA LEU A 161 -15.42 10.94 6.33
C LEU A 161 -15.32 10.06 5.09
N VAL A 162 -16.12 8.99 5.04
CA VAL A 162 -16.18 8.08 3.90
C VAL A 162 -16.75 8.79 2.67
N GLY A 163 -17.82 9.58 2.85
CA GLY A 163 -18.41 10.38 1.78
C GLY A 163 -17.45 11.41 1.21
N GLY A 164 -16.69 12.11 2.07
CA GLY A 164 -15.67 13.07 1.66
C GLY A 164 -14.51 12.43 0.92
N ALA A 165 -13.98 11.31 1.43
CA ALA A 165 -12.88 10.58 0.79
C ALA A 165 -13.29 10.01 -0.59
N VAL A 166 -14.51 9.48 -0.72
CA VAL A 166 -15.06 8.97 -1.99
C VAL A 166 -15.27 10.12 -2.98
N THR A 167 -15.81 11.25 -2.53
CA THR A 167 -16.06 12.41 -3.39
C THR A 167 -14.75 13.01 -3.91
N LEU A 168 -13.72 13.13 -3.05
CA LEU A 168 -12.39 13.62 -3.43
C LEU A 168 -11.66 12.65 -4.36
N LEU A 169 -11.80 11.34 -4.15
CA LEU A 169 -11.26 10.31 -5.03
C LEU A 169 -11.91 10.39 -6.43
N VAL A 170 -13.24 10.54 -6.50
CA VAL A 170 -13.99 10.67 -7.75
C VAL A 170 -13.62 11.97 -8.48
N LEU A 171 -13.53 13.10 -7.78
CA LEU A 171 -13.09 14.37 -8.36
C LEU A 171 -11.67 14.30 -8.91
N GLY A 172 -10.77 13.59 -8.24
CA GLY A 172 -9.40 13.38 -8.73
C GLY A 172 -9.29 12.45 -9.92
N LEU A 173 -10.14 11.43 -9.99
CA LEU A 173 -10.24 10.54 -11.14
C LEU A 173 -10.82 11.28 -12.36
N LEU A 174 -11.72 12.25 -12.15
CA LEU A 174 -12.32 13.09 -13.21
C LEU A 174 -11.37 14.19 -13.69
N TRP A 175 -10.57 14.79 -12.81
CA TRP A 175 -9.61 15.84 -13.15
C TRP A 175 -8.16 15.36 -13.01
N ARG A 176 -7.68 14.69 -14.07
CA ARG A 176 -6.33 14.10 -14.25
C ARG A 176 -5.12 15.02 -14.00
N ARG A 177 -5.33 16.29 -13.60
CA ARG A 177 -4.29 17.31 -13.38
C ARG A 177 -4.14 17.78 -11.93
N LEU A 178 -5.00 17.36 -11.01
CA LEU A 178 -4.88 17.74 -9.60
C LEU A 178 -4.06 16.70 -8.84
N PRO A 179 -3.19 17.10 -7.89
CA PRO A 179 -2.54 16.18 -6.97
C PRO A 179 -3.57 15.70 -5.93
N THR A 180 -4.52 14.86 -6.38
CA THR A 180 -5.65 14.36 -5.58
C THR A 180 -5.19 13.70 -4.29
N VAL A 181 -4.00 13.08 -4.32
CA VAL A 181 -3.35 12.49 -3.16
C VAL A 181 -3.16 13.50 -2.03
N LEU A 182 -2.77 14.75 -2.34
CA LEU A 182 -2.59 15.82 -1.34
C LEU A 182 -3.93 16.29 -0.75
N LEU A 183 -4.99 16.34 -1.55
CA LEU A 183 -6.32 16.73 -1.07
C LEU A 183 -6.94 15.64 -0.19
N VAL A 184 -6.77 14.37 -0.56
CA VAL A 184 -7.24 13.23 0.26
C VAL A 184 -6.42 13.10 1.55
N LEU A 185 -5.10 13.30 1.48
CA LEU A 185 -4.24 13.35 2.68
C LEU A 185 -4.57 14.54 3.58
N GLY A 186 -4.75 15.73 3.01
CA GLY A 186 -5.11 16.93 3.76
C GLY A 186 -6.48 16.82 4.43
N PHE A 187 -7.47 16.26 3.72
CA PHE A 187 -8.79 15.96 4.29
C PHE A 187 -8.70 14.90 5.39
N GLY A 188 -7.95 13.82 5.15
CA GLY A 188 -7.72 12.76 6.15
C GLY A 188 -7.02 13.28 7.41
N LEU A 189 -6.01 14.14 7.26
CA LEU A 189 -5.32 14.82 8.36
C LEU A 189 -6.23 15.80 9.10
N GLY A 190 -6.97 16.63 8.38
CA GLY A 190 -7.90 17.59 8.97
C GLY A 190 -9.01 16.91 9.77
N ALA A 191 -9.54 15.81 9.25
CA ALA A 191 -10.55 15.03 9.95
C ALA A 191 -9.98 14.21 11.12
N ALA A 192 -8.71 13.79 11.06
CA ALA A 192 -8.03 13.14 12.18
C ALA A 192 -7.68 14.10 13.32
N ILE A 193 -7.51 15.40 13.04
CA ILE A 193 -7.30 16.45 14.04
C ILE A 193 -8.63 16.94 14.63
N ALA A 194 -9.72 16.86 13.86
CA ALA A 194 -11.05 17.26 14.28
C ALA A 194 -11.84 16.16 15.03
N LEU A 195 -11.34 14.92 15.01
CA LEU A 195 -11.84 13.81 15.82
C LEU A 195 -11.11 13.77 17.15
#